data_AF-A0A1G6PYI7-F1
#
_entry.id   AF-A0A1G6PYI7-F1
#
_cell.length_a   1.000
_cell.length_b   1.000
_cell.length_c   1.000
_cell.angle_alpha   90.00
_cell.angle_beta   90.00
_cell.angle_gamma   90.00
#
_symmetry.space_group_name_H-M   'P 1'
#
loop_
_entity.id
_entity.type
_entity.pdbx_description
1 polymer ?
#
loop_
_entity_poly.entity_id
_entity_poly.type
_entity_poly.pdbx_seq_one_letter_code
_entity_poly.pdbx_strand_id
1 'polypeptide(L)'
;MLWTQHHCAIFRSTDGAAHWRRIEAQPSRFGFAVAVHPREPDPAWFVPAAKDQYRIPVDGQFVVTRTRDGGRTFERFSHGLPAAPAYDIVYRHGLAIDDSGGRLAMGSTTGSLWTSSDGGESWRLISAHLPPVYCVRFG
;
A
#
# COMPACT_ATOMS: atom_id res chain seq x y z
N MET A 1 7.44 -6.06 -15.38
CA MET A 1 7.33 -4.62 -15.09
C MET A 1 7.73 -4.37 -13.65
N LEU A 2 8.26 -3.19 -13.34
CA LEU A 2 8.77 -2.89 -12.00
C LEU A 2 8.14 -1.62 -11.43
N TRP A 3 7.85 -1.68 -10.13
CA TRP A 3 7.37 -0.56 -9.32
C TRP A 3 8.30 -0.40 -8.12
N THR A 4 8.46 0.83 -7.66
CA THR A 4 9.15 1.12 -6.40
C THR A 4 8.46 2.25 -5.67
N GLN A 5 8.17 2.01 -4.39
CA GLN A 5 7.85 3.07 -3.44
C GLN A 5 9.17 3.53 -2.81
N HIS A 6 9.71 4.63 -3.33
CA HIS A 6 10.93 5.24 -2.83
C HIS A 6 10.60 6.32 -1.78
N HIS A 7 11.61 6.73 -0.99
CA HIS A 7 11.46 7.77 0.02
C HIS A 7 10.97 9.10 -0.56
N CYS A 8 11.36 9.43 -1.79
CA CYS A 8 10.95 10.69 -2.40
C CYS A 8 9.76 10.57 -3.36
N ALA A 9 9.45 9.40 -3.93
CA ALA A 9 8.35 9.27 -4.88
C ALA A 9 8.01 7.80 -5.17
N ILE A 10 6.91 7.59 -5.89
CA ILE A 10 6.65 6.34 -6.58
C ILE A 10 7.33 6.39 -7.95
N PHE A 11 8.01 5.31 -8.34
CA PHE A 11 8.55 5.16 -9.67
C PHE A 11 8.08 3.86 -10.32
N ARG A 12 7.98 3.89 -11.65
CA ARG A 12 7.62 2.75 -12.50
C ARG A 12 8.62 2.61 -13.63
N SER A 13 9.03 1.38 -13.93
CA SER A 13 9.85 1.03 -15.08
C SER A 13 9.18 -0.06 -15.92
N THR A 14 9.20 0.13 -17.23
CA THR A 14 8.63 -0.79 -18.24
C THR A 14 9.69 -1.52 -19.05
N ASP A 15 10.97 -1.26 -18.80
CA ASP A 15 12.11 -1.68 -19.62
C ASP A 15 13.21 -2.35 -18.78
N GLY A 16 12.81 -3.12 -17.77
CA GLY A 16 13.75 -3.90 -16.96
C GLY A 16 14.64 -3.05 -16.05
N ALA A 17 14.11 -1.96 -15.49
CA ALA A 17 14.81 -0.99 -14.65
C ALA A 17 15.86 -0.13 -15.36
N ALA A 18 15.92 -0.13 -16.70
CA ALA A 18 16.80 0.75 -17.44
C ALA A 18 16.40 2.23 -17.28
N HIS A 19 15.09 2.53 -17.33
CA HIS A 19 14.56 3.86 -17.08
C HIS A 19 13.41 3.83 -16.07
N TRP A 20 13.32 4.89 -15.26
CA TRP A 20 12.29 5.05 -14.24
C TRP A 20 11.51 6.34 -14.45
N ARG A 21 10.19 6.21 -14.57
CA ARG A 21 9.28 7.35 -14.61
C ARG A 21 8.76 7.64 -13.20
N ARG A 22 8.86 8.89 -12.77
CA ARG A 22 8.21 9.37 -11.55
C ARG A 22 6.69 9.39 -11.74
N ILE A 23 5.98 8.86 -10.75
CA ILE A 23 4.52 8.82 -10.69
C ILE A 23 4.04 9.84 -9.65
N GLU A 24 3.10 10.68 -10.06
CA GLU A 24 2.39 11.57 -9.14
C GLU A 24 1.23 10.80 -8.52
N ALA A 25 1.09 10.87 -7.21
CA ALA A 25 0.07 10.16 -6.47
C ALA A 25 -0.53 11.06 -5.37
N GLN A 26 -1.82 10.86 -5.13
CA GLN A 26 -2.54 11.46 -4.02
C GLN A 26 -3.02 10.35 -3.08
N PRO A 27 -3.15 10.61 -1.76
CA PRO A 27 -2.89 11.87 -1.08
C PRO A 27 -1.40 12.18 -0.87
N SER A 28 -0.51 11.20 -1.08
CA SER A 28 0.93 11.40 -0.93
C SER A 28 1.72 10.46 -1.84
N ARG A 29 2.88 10.94 -2.29
CA ARG A 29 3.94 10.15 -2.96
C ARG A 29 4.84 9.40 -1.98
N PHE A 30 4.70 9.66 -0.68
CA PHE A 30 5.48 9.07 0.40
C PHE A 30 4.74 7.88 1.02
N GLY A 31 5.49 6.84 1.33
CA GLY A 31 5.02 5.59 1.90
C GLY A 31 6.17 4.59 1.92
N PHE A 32 5.87 3.35 2.30
CA PHE A 32 6.89 2.28 2.33
C PHE A 32 6.49 1.07 1.51
N ALA A 33 5.22 0.70 1.56
CA ALA A 33 4.69 -0.50 0.95
C ALA A 33 4.33 -0.28 -0.53
N VAL A 34 4.62 -1.27 -1.36
CA VAL A 34 4.03 -1.45 -2.68
C VAL A 34 3.72 -2.93 -2.89
N ALA A 35 2.54 -3.24 -3.40
CA ALA A 35 2.20 -4.55 -3.93
C ALA A 35 1.80 -4.40 -5.40
N VAL A 36 2.16 -5.37 -6.24
CA VAL A 36 1.92 -5.35 -7.69
C VAL A 36 1.18 -6.63 -8.06
N HIS A 37 0.21 -6.53 -8.96
CA HIS A 37 -0.56 -7.70 -9.36
C HIS A 37 0.35 -8.76 -10.00
N PRO A 38 0.24 -10.05 -9.63
CA PRO A 38 1.19 -11.07 -10.03
C PRO A 38 1.16 -11.39 -11.54
N ARG A 39 0.03 -11.09 -12.20
CA ARG A 39 -0.22 -11.44 -13.61
C ARG A 39 -0.49 -10.24 -14.52
N GLU A 40 -0.74 -9.08 -13.94
CA GLU A 40 -1.08 -7.86 -14.67
C GLU A 40 -0.10 -6.78 -14.26
N PRO A 41 0.53 -6.08 -15.21
CA PRO A 41 1.56 -5.13 -14.86
C PRO A 41 0.98 -3.90 -14.15
N ASP A 42 -0.13 -3.37 -14.67
CA ASP A 42 -0.61 -2.03 -14.31
C ASP A 42 -1.19 -1.90 -12.90
N PRO A 43 -1.90 -2.90 -12.35
CA PRO A 43 -2.42 -2.76 -11.01
C PRO A 43 -1.34 -2.79 -9.93
N ALA A 44 -1.31 -1.76 -9.10
CA ALA A 44 -0.43 -1.65 -7.95
C ALA A 44 -1.12 -0.93 -6.79
N TRP A 45 -0.77 -1.34 -5.57
CA TRP A 45 -1.33 -0.85 -4.32
C TRP A 45 -0.26 -0.23 -3.45
N PHE A 46 -0.64 0.84 -2.75
CA PHE A 46 0.23 1.61 -1.86
C PHE A 46 -0.50 1.95 -0.56
N VAL A 47 0.27 2.23 0.49
CA VAL A 47 -0.24 2.75 1.76
C VAL A 47 0.43 4.09 2.03
N PRO A 48 -0.21 5.22 1.68
CA PRO A 48 0.40 6.54 1.76
C PRO A 48 0.63 7.01 3.20
N ALA A 49 1.73 7.74 3.41
CA ALA A 49 2.06 8.42 4.65
C ALA A 49 2.42 9.89 4.39
N ALA A 50 2.37 10.73 5.42
CA ALA A 50 2.57 12.17 5.30
C ALA A 50 4.02 12.53 4.97
N LYS A 51 4.97 12.11 5.82
CA LYS A 51 6.41 12.35 5.66
C LYS A 51 7.25 11.49 6.59
N ASP A 52 8.53 11.41 6.29
CA ASP A 52 9.55 10.65 7.02
C ASP A 52 9.80 11.11 8.46
N GLN A 53 9.61 12.41 8.73
CA GLN A 53 9.89 13.04 10.03
C GLN A 53 8.95 12.56 11.16
N TYR A 54 7.68 12.31 10.85
CA TYR A 54 6.68 11.92 11.87
C TYR A 54 6.01 10.58 11.57
N ARG A 55 6.06 10.08 10.33
CA ARG A 55 5.56 8.74 9.94
C ARG A 55 4.14 8.47 10.44
N ILE A 56 3.20 9.28 9.96
CA ILE A 56 1.76 9.11 10.20
C ILE A 56 1.02 9.15 8.85
N PRO A 57 -0.23 8.66 8.78
CA PRO A 57 -1.09 8.87 7.61
C PRO A 57 -1.30 10.36 7.30
N VAL A 58 -1.53 10.68 6.02
CA VAL A 58 -1.87 12.06 5.60
C VAL A 58 -3.15 12.49 6.30
N ASP A 59 -3.11 13.63 7.00
CA ASP A 59 -4.22 14.17 7.81
C ASP A 59 -4.81 13.17 8.83
N GLY A 60 -4.02 12.18 9.25
CA GLY A 60 -4.48 11.09 10.13
C GLY A 60 -5.47 10.12 9.46
N GLN A 61 -5.64 10.18 8.14
CA GLN A 61 -6.56 9.32 7.40
C GLN A 61 -5.82 8.09 6.84
N PHE A 62 -5.95 6.94 7.51
CA PHE A 62 -5.32 5.70 7.07
C PHE A 62 -6.09 5.07 5.90
N VAL A 63 -5.45 5.02 4.73
CA VAL A 63 -6.06 4.58 3.48
C VAL A 63 -5.10 3.72 2.67
N VAL A 64 -5.68 2.91 1.79
CA VAL A 64 -4.96 2.22 0.72
C VAL A 64 -5.29 2.92 -0.59
N THR A 65 -4.29 3.13 -1.43
CA THR A 65 -4.50 3.62 -2.80
C THR A 65 -4.15 2.55 -3.81
N ARG A 66 -4.89 2.53 -4.91
CA ARG A 66 -4.69 1.60 -6.03
C ARG A 66 -4.63 2.39 -7.32
N THR A 67 -3.72 2.01 -8.20
CA THR A 67 -3.81 2.35 -9.62
C THR A 67 -4.13 1.08 -10.41
N ARG A 68 -4.84 1.21 -11.53
CA ARG A 68 -5.10 0.13 -12.49
C ARG A 68 -4.57 0.45 -13.89
N ASP A 69 -4.00 1.64 -14.07
CA ASP A 69 -3.66 2.20 -15.38
C ASP A 69 -2.17 2.61 -15.48
N GLY A 70 -1.33 2.01 -14.63
CA GLY A 70 0.11 2.27 -14.63
C GLY A 70 0.48 3.58 -13.94
N GLY A 71 -0.34 4.07 -13.01
CA GLY A 71 -0.09 5.25 -12.20
C GLY A 71 -0.56 6.56 -12.85
N ARG A 72 -1.47 6.49 -13.83
CA ARG A 72 -2.10 7.69 -14.40
C ARG A 72 -3.20 8.21 -13.48
N THR A 73 -3.95 7.30 -12.86
CA THR A 73 -4.97 7.62 -11.85
C THR A 73 -4.83 6.73 -10.62
N PHE A 74 -5.33 7.23 -9.50
CA PHE A 74 -5.37 6.51 -8.22
C PHE A 74 -6.76 6.57 -7.60
N GLU A 75 -7.23 5.41 -7.19
CA GLU A 75 -8.42 5.23 -6.36
C GLU A 75 -7.98 5.17 -4.89
N ARG A 76 -8.89 5.56 -3.97
CA ARG A 76 -8.63 5.64 -2.54
C ARG A 76 -9.67 4.84 -1.76
N PHE A 77 -9.22 3.96 -0.88
CA PHE A 77 -10.07 3.06 -0.11
C PHE A 77 -9.81 3.17 1.38
N SER A 78 -10.90 3.24 2.15
CA SER A 78 -10.86 3.33 3.62
C SER A 78 -11.94 2.50 4.30
N HIS A 79 -12.75 1.74 3.55
CA HIS A 79 -13.84 0.97 4.13
C HIS A 79 -13.28 -0.17 5.01
N GLY A 80 -13.69 -0.19 6.28
CA GLY A 80 -13.21 -1.15 7.28
C GLY A 80 -11.80 -0.86 7.83
N LEU A 81 -11.20 0.26 7.45
CA LEU A 81 -9.97 0.79 8.06
C LEU A 81 -10.30 1.75 9.23
N PRO A 82 -9.36 2.00 10.15
CA PRO A 82 -9.57 2.94 11.25
C PRO A 82 -9.98 4.34 10.78
N ALA A 83 -10.94 4.94 11.46
CA ALA A 83 -11.30 6.33 11.26
C ALA A 83 -10.17 7.26 11.73
N ALA A 84 -10.12 8.47 11.19
CA ALA A 84 -9.16 9.47 11.63
C ALA A 84 -9.48 9.98 13.05
N PRO A 85 -8.45 10.32 13.87
CA PRO A 85 -7.03 10.18 13.56
C PRO A 85 -6.53 8.75 13.76
N ALA A 86 -5.86 8.22 12.74
CA ALA A 86 -5.13 6.96 12.78
C ALA A 86 -3.62 7.23 12.73
N TYR A 87 -2.85 6.34 13.35
CA TYR A 87 -1.38 6.44 13.45
C TYR A 87 -0.66 5.20 12.90
N ASP A 88 -1.41 4.35 12.19
CA ASP A 88 -0.89 3.16 11.54
C ASP A 88 0.06 3.51 10.40
N ILE A 89 1.18 2.80 10.35
CA ILE A 89 2.09 2.77 9.21
C ILE A 89 2.24 1.32 8.77
N VAL A 90 2.35 1.10 7.45
CA VAL A 90 2.65 -0.20 6.88
C VAL A 90 4.08 -0.18 6.36
N TYR A 91 4.92 -1.09 6.86
CA TYR A 91 6.30 -1.22 6.43
C TYR A 91 6.42 -1.83 5.03
N ARG A 92 7.64 -1.82 4.46
CA ARG A 92 7.94 -2.21 3.07
C ARG A 92 7.38 -3.59 2.69
N HIS A 93 7.49 -4.56 3.58
CA HIS A 93 6.96 -5.92 3.39
C HIS A 93 5.63 -6.14 4.14
N GLY A 94 5.03 -5.08 4.67
CA GLY A 94 3.81 -5.11 5.44
C GLY A 94 2.53 -5.13 4.59
N LEU A 95 2.63 -5.15 3.25
CA LEU A 95 1.52 -5.31 2.32
C LEU A 95 1.84 -6.47 1.38
N ALA A 96 0.91 -7.42 1.25
CA ALA A 96 1.03 -8.53 0.33
C ALA A 96 -0.25 -8.69 -0.49
N ILE A 97 -0.08 -9.22 -1.69
CA ILE A 97 -1.13 -9.70 -2.58
C ILE A 97 -0.90 -11.19 -2.82
N ASP A 98 -1.98 -11.97 -2.94
CA ASP A 98 -1.87 -13.39 -3.23
C ASP A 98 -1.65 -13.67 -4.72
N ASP A 99 -1.33 -14.92 -5.06
CA ASP A 99 -1.03 -15.34 -6.44
C ASP A 99 -2.23 -15.25 -7.39
N SER A 100 -3.45 -15.14 -6.85
CA SER A 100 -4.66 -14.88 -7.62
C SER A 100 -4.78 -13.42 -8.05
N GLY A 101 -4.16 -12.51 -7.29
CA GLY A 101 -4.28 -11.06 -7.50
C GLY A 101 -5.57 -10.44 -6.95
N GLY A 102 -6.43 -11.24 -6.32
CA GLY A 102 -7.73 -10.79 -5.77
C GLY A 102 -7.72 -10.52 -4.27
N ARG A 103 -6.76 -11.08 -3.52
CA ARG A 103 -6.70 -10.94 -2.05
C ARG A 103 -5.47 -10.18 -1.62
N LEU A 104 -5.65 -9.27 -0.66
CA LEU A 104 -4.56 -8.55 -0.02
C LEU A 104 -4.55 -8.79 1.49
N ALA A 105 -3.36 -8.68 2.07
CA ALA A 105 -3.17 -8.62 3.51
C ALA A 105 -2.22 -7.47 3.83
N MET A 106 -2.48 -6.76 4.92
CA MET A 106 -1.54 -5.76 5.44
C MET A 106 -1.45 -5.76 6.95
N GLY A 107 -0.25 -5.54 7.46
CA GLY A 107 0.03 -5.39 8.88
C GLY A 107 0.66 -4.03 9.19
N SER A 108 0.25 -3.41 10.29
CA SER A 108 0.77 -2.12 10.72
C SER A 108 1.82 -2.21 11.83
N THR A 109 2.52 -1.09 12.02
CA THR A 109 3.45 -0.84 13.12
C THR A 109 2.79 -0.85 14.50
N THR A 110 1.48 -0.71 14.59
CA THR A 110 0.74 -0.67 15.87
C THR A 110 0.17 -2.04 16.26
N GLY A 111 0.38 -3.08 15.45
CA GLY A 111 -0.08 -4.43 15.74
C GLY A 111 -1.39 -4.84 15.09
N SER A 112 -1.92 -4.01 14.18
CA SER A 112 -3.14 -4.33 13.46
C SER A 112 -2.85 -5.13 12.18
N LEU A 113 -3.69 -6.12 11.89
CA LEU A 113 -3.64 -6.97 10.70
C LEU A 113 -4.99 -6.93 10.01
N TRP A 114 -5.01 -6.58 8.72
CA TRP A 114 -6.20 -6.55 7.88
C TRP A 114 -6.04 -7.45 6.67
N THR A 115 -7.18 -7.90 6.15
CA THR A 115 -7.26 -8.60 4.87
C THR A 115 -8.35 -7.99 3.99
N SER A 116 -8.20 -8.09 2.68
CA SER A 116 -9.20 -7.74 1.69
C SER A 116 -9.36 -8.91 0.72
N SER A 117 -10.60 -9.16 0.29
CA SER A 117 -10.96 -10.19 -0.69
C SER A 117 -11.54 -9.62 -1.98
N ASP A 118 -11.47 -8.31 -2.17
CA ASP A 118 -12.05 -7.56 -3.28
C ASP A 118 -11.04 -6.61 -3.95
N GLY A 119 -9.75 -6.99 -3.94
CA GLY A 119 -8.71 -6.17 -4.55
C GLY A 119 -8.45 -4.85 -3.83
N GLY A 120 -8.68 -4.79 -2.52
CA GLY A 120 -8.33 -3.68 -1.63
C GLY A 120 -9.40 -2.60 -1.50
N GLU A 121 -10.63 -2.86 -1.95
CA GLU A 121 -11.73 -1.89 -1.90
C GLU A 121 -12.37 -1.83 -0.51
N SER A 122 -12.50 -2.99 0.14
CA SER A 122 -12.89 -3.13 1.54
C SER A 122 -11.89 -3.99 2.32
N TRP A 123 -11.74 -3.66 3.60
CA TRP A 123 -10.78 -4.30 4.49
C TRP A 123 -11.48 -4.84 5.73
N ARG A 124 -11.05 -6.01 6.18
CA ARG A 124 -11.50 -6.65 7.41
C ARG A 124 -10.34 -6.72 8.39
N LEU A 125 -10.52 -6.16 9.58
CA LEU A 125 -9.61 -6.33 10.70
C LEU A 125 -9.63 -7.80 11.18
N ILE A 126 -8.45 -8.40 11.27
CA ILE A 126 -8.25 -9.77 11.79
C ILE A 126 -7.76 -9.72 13.24
N SER A 127 -6.85 -8.81 13.55
CA SER A 127 -6.34 -8.57 14.90
C SER A 127 -5.89 -7.12 15.03
N ALA A 128 -6.01 -6.54 16.23
CA ALA A 128 -5.48 -5.23 16.60
C ALA A 128 -4.41 -5.30 17.71
N HIS A 129 -3.91 -6.50 18.01
CA HIS A 129 -3.13 -6.76 19.24
C HIS A 129 -1.86 -7.58 18.98
N LEU A 130 -1.35 -7.59 17.76
CA LEU A 130 -0.04 -8.17 17.48
C LEU A 130 1.09 -7.23 17.95
N PRO A 131 2.31 -7.72 18.10
CA PRO A 131 3.49 -6.85 18.04
C PRO A 131 3.58 -6.12 16.69
N PRO A 132 4.44 -5.08 16.56
CA PRO A 132 4.67 -4.41 15.29
C PRO A 132 4.94 -5.39 14.14
N VAL A 133 4.16 -5.30 13.06
CA VAL A 133 4.25 -6.24 11.95
C VAL A 133 5.29 -5.77 10.93
N TYR A 134 6.36 -6.55 10.77
CA TYR A 134 7.44 -6.24 9.81
C TYR A 134 7.19 -6.79 8.41
N CYS A 135 6.49 -7.91 8.32
CA CYS A 135 6.26 -8.64 7.07
C CYS A 135 4.92 -9.38 7.13
N VAL A 136 4.20 -9.39 6.02
CA VAL A 136 3.06 -10.27 5.77
C VAL A 136 3.28 -11.00 4.44
N ARG A 137 2.81 -12.24 4.34
CA ARG A 137 2.89 -13.04 3.12
C ARG A 137 1.75 -14.05 3.10
N PHE A 138 1.25 -14.37 1.91
CA PHE A 138 0.42 -15.55 1.69
C PHE A 138 1.31 -16.81 1.55
N GLY A 139 0.83 -17.92 2.09
CA GLY A 139 1.50 -19.23 2.07
C GLY A 139 1.24 -20.01 0.80
#